data_AF-A0A1B8AUI5-F1
#
_entry.id   AF-A0A1B8AUI5-F1
#
_cell.length_a   1.000
_cell.length_b   1.000
_cell.length_c   1.000
_cell.angle_alpha   90.00
_cell.angle_beta   90.00
_cell.angle_gamma   90.00
#
_symmetry.space_group_name_H-M   'P 1'
#
loop_
_entity.id
_entity.type
_entity.pdbx_description
1 polymer ?
#
loop_
_entity_poly.entity_id
_entity_poly.type
_entity_poly.pdbx_seq_one_letter_code
_entity_poly.pdbx_strand_id
1 'polypeptide(L)'
;MSLSKLLMAVCLAAAHAKPLSPSKVSRRQNPSPSNYPLEDACGNEWKYLNFDPNNDGDRARLELLHDVLCSGELRGISSWGAFAASERQTSENVVYDVFFDTEDDTPSKVNDVLITIAGADTVGIMAGSKVGDMIIDNKEFGGSTGNSCNNEGTLAYTVVDQDGDEREKIHFCDIAYEKKVHAADIDCGSLDKYPSTKMDTFSRVALHETLHYSTIGPKSTLGEQIVDQLNEDDKPAYDPERAHGLNDPKQDNQPGKSEINADNYAWMSLDAIISSRCIETTDREPWHKFFTASPPKYS
;
A
#
# COMPACT_ATOMS: atom_id res chain seq x y z
N MET A 1 -19.07 49.48 -77.40
CA MET A 1 -19.90 48.60 -76.55
C MET A 1 -19.00 48.01 -75.48
N SER A 2 -19.24 48.32 -74.20
CA SER A 2 -18.64 47.59 -73.08
C SER A 2 -19.57 47.74 -71.88
N LEU A 3 -20.21 46.63 -71.49
CA LEU A 3 -21.27 46.57 -70.49
C LEU A 3 -20.73 46.04 -69.16
N SER A 4 -21.04 46.82 -68.13
CA SER A 4 -21.56 46.46 -66.81
C SER A 4 -20.93 45.33 -66.00
N LYS A 5 -20.41 45.77 -64.84
CA LYS A 5 -20.17 45.01 -63.61
C LYS A 5 -21.47 44.32 -63.15
N LEU A 6 -21.36 43.02 -62.83
CA LEU A 6 -22.35 42.32 -62.00
C LEU A 6 -21.59 41.62 -60.86
N LEU A 7 -21.76 42.11 -59.63
CA LEU A 7 -21.39 41.38 -58.42
C LEU A 7 -22.47 40.31 -58.17
N MET A 8 -22.10 39.03 -58.21
CA MET A 8 -22.93 37.97 -57.63
C MET A 8 -22.63 37.90 -56.13
N ALA A 9 -23.58 38.35 -55.32
CA ALA A 9 -23.64 38.05 -53.89
C ALA A 9 -24.11 36.60 -53.73
N VAL A 10 -23.23 35.73 -53.22
CA VAL A 10 -23.59 34.38 -52.82
C VAL A 10 -24.27 34.46 -51.45
N CYS A 11 -25.59 34.29 -51.42
CA CYS A 11 -26.34 34.11 -50.18
C CYS A 11 -25.99 32.73 -49.58
N LEU A 12 -25.14 32.71 -48.57
CA LEU A 12 -25.03 31.57 -47.66
C LEU A 12 -26.30 31.52 -46.82
N ALA A 13 -27.22 30.62 -47.17
CA ALA A 13 -28.31 30.24 -46.27
C ALA A 13 -27.68 29.53 -45.07
N ALA A 14 -27.59 30.23 -43.93
CA ALA A 14 -27.26 29.62 -42.66
C ALA A 14 -28.41 28.68 -42.28
N ALA A 15 -28.24 27.39 -42.57
CA ALA A 15 -29.08 26.37 -41.97
C ALA A 15 -28.79 26.40 -40.46
N HIS A 16 -29.74 26.94 -39.68
CA HIS A 16 -29.75 26.78 -38.22
C HIS A 16 -29.98 25.30 -37.91
N ALA A 17 -28.91 24.50 -37.96
CA ALA A 17 -28.88 23.25 -37.22
C ALA A 17 -29.06 23.62 -35.75
N LYS A 18 -30.20 23.23 -35.16
CA LYS A 18 -30.37 23.24 -33.71
C LYS A 18 -29.15 22.54 -33.12
N PRO A 19 -28.46 23.13 -32.13
CA PRO A 19 -27.42 22.39 -31.44
C PRO A 19 -28.09 21.15 -30.86
N LEU A 20 -27.62 19.98 -31.27
CA LEU A 20 -27.94 18.74 -30.57
C LEU A 20 -27.43 18.96 -29.15
N SER A 21 -28.33 19.21 -28.22
CA SER A 21 -27.99 19.13 -26.80
C SER A 21 -27.37 17.76 -26.61
N PRO A 22 -26.14 17.65 -26.08
CA PRO A 22 -25.57 16.34 -25.79
C PRO A 22 -26.58 15.64 -24.90
N SER A 23 -27.11 14.51 -25.38
CA SER A 23 -27.86 13.61 -24.52
C SER A 23 -26.98 13.40 -23.31
N LYS A 24 -27.51 13.66 -22.11
CA LYS A 24 -26.85 13.35 -20.85
C LYS A 24 -26.39 11.90 -20.98
N VAL A 25 -25.09 11.69 -21.26
CA VAL A 25 -24.45 10.45 -20.91
C VAL A 25 -24.71 10.40 -19.42
N SER A 26 -25.58 9.49 -19.01
CA SER A 26 -25.74 9.19 -17.60
C SER A 26 -24.34 8.84 -17.15
N ARG A 27 -23.66 9.77 -16.45
CA ARG A 27 -22.43 9.45 -15.74
C ARG A 27 -22.84 8.25 -14.93
N ARG A 28 -22.29 7.08 -15.28
CA ARG A 28 -22.53 5.85 -14.55
C ARG A 28 -22.33 6.24 -13.10
N GLN A 29 -23.38 6.17 -12.28
CA GLN A 29 -23.21 6.49 -10.87
C GLN A 29 -22.09 5.57 -10.39
N ASN A 30 -21.00 6.16 -9.93
CA ASN A 30 -19.92 5.40 -9.34
C ASN A 30 -20.56 4.49 -8.30
N PRO A 31 -20.31 3.17 -8.33
CA PRO A 31 -20.88 2.29 -7.34
C PRO A 31 -20.49 2.85 -5.97
N SER A 32 -21.49 3.12 -5.15
CA SER A 32 -21.25 3.42 -3.74
C SER A 32 -20.53 2.22 -3.13
N PRO A 33 -19.55 2.43 -2.25
CA PRO A 33 -19.01 1.36 -1.43
C PRO A 33 -20.13 0.53 -0.81
N SER A 34 -19.97 -0.78 -0.84
CA SER A 34 -20.80 -1.72 -0.10
C SER A 34 -20.75 -1.34 1.38
N ASN A 35 -21.87 -1.53 2.07
CA ASN A 35 -21.99 -1.32 3.51
C ASN A 35 -21.41 -2.50 4.32
N TYR A 36 -20.39 -3.20 3.81
CA TYR A 36 -19.72 -4.25 4.59
C TYR A 36 -18.91 -3.59 5.72
N PRO A 37 -18.83 -4.18 6.94
CA PRO A 37 -19.25 -5.52 7.32
C PRO A 37 -20.75 -5.77 7.36
N LEU A 38 -21.12 -7.05 7.18
CA LEU A 38 -22.46 -7.57 7.46
C LEU A 38 -22.76 -7.53 8.99
N GLU A 39 -21.76 -7.20 9.82
CA GLU A 39 -21.78 -6.98 11.28
C GLU A 39 -21.34 -5.54 11.67
N ASP A 40 -21.04 -5.29 12.95
CA ASP A 40 -20.55 -3.99 13.42
C ASP A 40 -19.10 -3.75 12.96
N ALA A 41 -18.90 -2.74 12.10
CA ALA A 41 -17.57 -2.32 11.66
C ALA A 41 -16.66 -2.00 12.86
N CYS A 42 -15.41 -2.46 12.81
CA CYS A 42 -14.42 -1.87 13.70
C CYS A 42 -14.12 -0.45 13.23
N GLY A 43 -13.87 0.48 14.17
CA GLY A 43 -13.63 1.87 13.81
C GLY A 43 -12.52 2.01 12.76
N ASN A 44 -12.76 2.85 11.76
CA ASN A 44 -11.87 3.11 10.61
C ASN A 44 -11.61 1.91 9.69
N GLU A 45 -12.61 1.03 9.54
CA GLU A 45 -12.58 -0.04 8.54
C GLU A 45 -12.60 0.49 7.09
N TRP A 46 -11.97 -0.24 6.16
CA TRP A 46 -11.94 0.13 4.75
C TRP A 46 -13.34 0.18 4.12
N LYS A 47 -13.45 0.92 3.02
CA LYS A 47 -14.64 0.93 2.17
C LYS A 47 -14.50 -0.14 1.09
N TYR A 48 -15.50 -1.00 0.93
CA TYR A 48 -15.43 -2.13 0.00
C TYR A 48 -16.22 -1.90 -1.28
N LEU A 49 -15.70 -2.27 -2.45
CA LEU A 49 -16.38 -2.19 -3.75
C LEU A 49 -16.38 -3.54 -4.47
N ASN A 50 -17.48 -3.81 -5.18
CA ASN A 50 -17.63 -4.96 -6.09
C ASN A 50 -17.46 -6.35 -5.44
N PHE A 51 -17.76 -6.47 -4.14
CA PHE A 51 -17.93 -7.75 -3.46
C PHE A 51 -19.40 -8.17 -3.45
N ASP A 52 -19.71 -9.42 -3.82
CA ASP A 52 -21.03 -10.03 -3.66
C ASP A 52 -21.08 -10.85 -2.35
N PRO A 53 -21.79 -10.40 -1.30
CA PRO A 53 -21.86 -11.13 -0.03
C PRO A 53 -22.59 -12.48 -0.14
N ASN A 54 -23.30 -12.75 -1.25
CA ASN A 54 -23.92 -14.04 -1.51
C ASN A 54 -22.97 -15.03 -2.21
N ASN A 55 -21.82 -14.57 -2.68
CA ASN A 55 -20.76 -15.41 -3.21
C ASN A 55 -19.83 -15.83 -2.06
N ASP A 56 -19.64 -17.13 -1.87
CA ASP A 56 -18.83 -17.65 -0.75
C ASP A 56 -17.36 -17.21 -0.81
N GLY A 57 -16.80 -17.03 -2.01
CA GLY A 57 -15.43 -16.54 -2.20
C GLY A 57 -15.29 -15.07 -1.83
N ASP A 58 -16.19 -14.22 -2.31
CA ASP A 58 -16.20 -12.79 -1.95
C ASP A 58 -16.45 -12.60 -0.46
N ARG A 59 -17.32 -13.42 0.16
CA ARG A 59 -17.54 -13.41 1.61
C ARG A 59 -16.27 -13.77 2.38
N ALA A 60 -15.57 -14.82 1.99
CA ALA A 60 -14.30 -15.21 2.63
C ALA A 60 -13.22 -14.12 2.49
N ARG A 61 -13.14 -13.45 1.33
CA ARG A 61 -12.23 -12.30 1.13
C ARG A 61 -12.60 -11.12 2.03
N LEU A 62 -13.89 -10.81 2.15
CA LEU A 62 -14.39 -9.76 3.03
C LEU A 62 -14.12 -10.07 4.50
N GLU A 63 -14.31 -11.32 4.94
CA GLU A 63 -13.98 -11.78 6.30
C GLU A 63 -12.48 -11.58 6.58
N LEU A 64 -11.60 -11.95 5.64
CA LEU A 64 -10.15 -11.75 5.79
C LEU A 64 -9.77 -10.25 5.86
N LEU A 65 -10.37 -9.42 5.00
CA LEU A 65 -10.17 -7.96 5.01
C LEU A 65 -10.73 -7.28 6.27
N HIS A 66 -11.78 -7.84 6.86
CA HIS A 66 -12.31 -7.41 8.14
C HIS A 66 -11.35 -7.81 9.27
N ASP A 67 -10.93 -9.07 9.29
CA ASP A 67 -10.07 -9.62 10.33
C ASP A 67 -8.73 -8.88 10.43
N VAL A 68 -8.10 -8.50 9.31
CA VAL A 68 -6.83 -7.75 9.33
C VAL A 68 -6.96 -6.37 10.01
N LEU A 69 -8.15 -5.76 9.98
CA LEU A 69 -8.42 -4.47 10.62
C LEU A 69 -8.97 -4.64 12.04
N CYS A 70 -9.96 -5.51 12.21
CA CYS A 70 -10.76 -5.60 13.43
C CYS A 70 -10.12 -6.48 14.51
N SER A 71 -9.19 -7.36 14.15
CA SER A 71 -8.27 -7.95 15.15
C SER A 71 -7.23 -6.95 15.67
N GLY A 72 -7.08 -5.79 15.02
CA GLY A 72 -6.01 -4.84 15.27
C GLY A 72 -4.67 -5.20 14.64
N GLU A 73 -4.63 -6.18 13.73
CA GLU A 73 -3.40 -6.64 13.08
C GLU A 73 -2.71 -5.54 12.26
N LEU A 74 -3.39 -4.86 11.34
CA LEU A 74 -2.80 -3.77 10.55
C LEU A 74 -2.26 -2.63 11.44
N ARG A 75 -3.02 -2.30 12.49
CA ARG A 75 -2.61 -1.34 13.52
C ARG A 75 -1.36 -1.85 14.25
N GLY A 76 -1.36 -3.10 14.66
CA GLY A 76 -0.31 -3.74 15.45
C GLY A 76 1.02 -3.74 14.72
N ILE A 77 1.04 -4.22 13.47
CA ILE A 77 2.26 -4.22 12.65
C ILE A 77 2.79 -2.81 12.44
N SER A 78 1.91 -1.85 12.11
CA SER A 78 2.31 -0.44 11.90
C SER A 78 2.85 0.19 13.20
N SER A 79 2.24 -0.14 14.34
CA SER A 79 2.67 0.37 15.66
C SER A 79 4.04 -0.16 16.06
N TRP A 80 4.33 -1.43 15.78
CA TRP A 80 5.65 -2.02 16.05
C TRP A 80 6.74 -1.45 15.15
N GLY A 81 6.45 -1.21 13.87
CA GLY A 81 7.37 -0.49 13.00
C GLY A 81 7.60 0.95 13.47
N ALA A 82 6.54 1.67 13.86
CA ALA A 82 6.65 3.01 14.43
C ALA A 82 7.50 3.01 15.71
N PHE A 83 7.31 2.00 16.57
CA PHE A 83 8.09 1.82 17.79
C PHE A 83 9.57 1.58 17.49
N ALA A 84 9.91 0.70 16.54
CA ALA A 84 11.29 0.47 16.11
C ALA A 84 11.96 1.77 15.62
N ALA A 85 11.25 2.55 14.81
CA ALA A 85 11.72 3.86 14.33
C ALA A 85 11.88 4.89 15.46
N SER A 86 10.98 4.89 16.44
CA SER A 86 11.06 5.77 17.61
C SER A 86 12.24 5.40 18.52
N GLU A 87 12.43 4.11 18.84
CA GLU A 87 13.57 3.65 19.64
C GLU A 87 14.89 4.02 18.97
N ARG A 88 14.95 3.92 17.64
CA ARG A 88 16.15 4.25 16.88
C ARG A 88 16.61 5.71 17.07
N GLN A 89 15.71 6.63 17.35
CA GLN A 89 16.06 8.04 17.61
C GLN A 89 16.95 8.22 18.84
N THR A 90 16.95 7.26 19.78
CA THR A 90 17.68 7.37 21.06
C THR A 90 18.65 6.23 21.34
N SER A 91 18.55 5.13 20.59
CA SER A 91 19.36 3.92 20.79
C SER A 91 19.53 3.14 19.49
N GLU A 92 20.41 2.13 19.47
CA GLU A 92 20.51 1.20 18.33
C GLU A 92 19.23 0.35 18.22
N ASN A 93 18.73 0.14 17.01
CA ASN A 93 17.63 -0.79 16.75
C ASN A 93 17.93 -1.54 15.43
N VAL A 94 18.37 -2.80 15.57
CA VAL A 94 18.85 -3.61 14.43
C VAL A 94 17.74 -3.90 13.42
N VAL A 95 16.49 -4.03 13.85
CA VAL A 95 15.35 -4.22 12.93
C VAL A 95 15.18 -2.98 12.03
N TYR A 96 15.24 -1.79 12.63
CA TYR A 96 15.20 -0.55 11.86
C TYR A 96 16.41 -0.42 10.93
N ASP A 97 17.63 -0.64 11.46
CA ASP A 97 18.90 -0.45 10.75
C ASP A 97 19.06 -1.37 9.52
N VAL A 98 18.30 -2.47 9.45
CA VAL A 98 18.26 -3.33 8.24
C VAL A 98 17.59 -2.60 7.08
N PHE A 99 16.51 -1.87 7.32
CA PHE A 99 15.65 -1.35 6.26
C PHE A 99 15.77 0.16 6.03
N PHE A 100 16.25 0.94 6.99
CA PHE A 100 16.35 2.39 6.84
C PHE A 100 17.71 2.91 7.25
N ASP A 101 18.07 4.06 6.66
CA ASP A 101 19.26 4.76 7.08
C ASP A 101 19.04 5.38 8.45
N THR A 102 20.16 5.75 9.07
CA THR A 102 20.19 6.31 10.41
C THR A 102 20.53 7.80 10.39
N GLU A 103 20.28 8.49 9.29
CA GLU A 103 20.45 9.94 9.21
C GLU A 103 19.45 10.63 10.16
N ASP A 104 19.82 11.83 10.64
CA ASP A 104 19.23 12.45 11.85
C ASP A 104 17.69 12.62 11.81
N ASP A 105 17.07 12.71 10.63
CA ASP A 105 15.62 12.91 10.47
C ASP A 105 14.84 11.68 9.98
N THR A 106 15.52 10.66 9.45
CA THR A 106 14.87 9.49 8.81
C THR A 106 13.99 8.70 9.79
N PRO A 107 14.46 8.35 11.02
CA PRO A 107 13.63 7.61 11.96
C PRO A 107 12.37 8.36 12.39
N SER A 108 12.41 9.69 12.46
CA SER A 108 11.25 10.52 12.79
C SER A 108 10.21 10.51 11.68
N LYS A 109 10.63 10.65 10.41
CA LYS A 109 9.72 10.55 9.26
C LYS A 109 9.07 9.17 9.17
N VAL A 110 9.85 8.11 9.36
CA VAL A 110 9.35 6.73 9.32
C VAL A 110 8.31 6.51 10.42
N ASN A 111 8.56 7.02 11.62
CA ASN A 111 7.60 7.00 12.72
C ASN A 111 6.30 7.73 12.36
N ASP A 112 6.37 8.96 11.84
CA ASP A 112 5.20 9.78 11.48
C ASP A 112 4.29 9.09 10.44
N VAL A 113 4.90 8.46 9.44
CA VAL A 113 4.19 7.67 8.42
C VAL A 113 3.44 6.50 9.06
N LEU A 114 4.13 5.71 9.89
CA LEU A 114 3.54 4.52 10.48
C LEU A 114 2.50 4.85 11.57
N ILE A 115 2.67 5.93 12.32
CA ILE A 115 1.65 6.43 13.26
C ILE A 115 0.40 6.94 12.54
N THR A 116 0.53 7.46 11.31
CA THR A 116 -0.63 7.82 10.50
C THR A 116 -1.53 6.61 10.22
N ILE A 117 -0.93 5.42 10.03
CA ILE A 117 -1.66 4.15 9.80
C ILE A 117 -2.12 3.54 11.12
N ALA A 118 -1.24 3.48 12.13
CA ALA A 118 -1.57 2.90 13.43
C ALA A 118 -2.65 3.69 14.19
N GLY A 119 -2.70 5.01 13.98
CA GLY A 119 -3.52 5.94 14.75
C GLY A 119 -2.78 6.50 15.98
N ALA A 120 -3.26 7.64 16.47
CA ALA A 120 -2.64 8.35 17.59
C ALA A 120 -2.86 7.67 18.96
N ASP A 121 -3.88 6.81 19.06
CA ASP A 121 -4.19 6.09 20.29
C ASP A 121 -3.28 4.86 20.41
N THR A 122 -2.52 4.79 21.51
CA THR A 122 -1.62 3.67 21.81
C THR A 122 -2.35 2.43 22.34
N VAL A 123 -3.64 2.54 22.65
CA VAL A 123 -4.50 1.47 23.18
C VAL A 123 -5.71 1.28 22.27
N GLY A 124 -6.02 0.01 21.94
CA GLY A 124 -7.18 -0.35 21.14
C GLY A 124 -6.83 -1.12 19.86
N ILE A 125 -7.86 -1.40 19.06
CA ILE A 125 -7.76 -2.15 17.80
C ILE A 125 -7.91 -1.27 16.56
N MET A 126 -8.38 -0.02 16.72
CA MET A 126 -8.73 0.86 15.60
C MET A 126 -7.50 1.43 14.92
N ALA A 127 -7.36 1.19 13.61
CA ALA A 127 -6.38 1.87 12.78
C ALA A 127 -6.64 3.39 12.72
N GLY A 128 -5.67 4.14 12.21
CA GLY A 128 -5.80 5.58 11.99
C GLY A 128 -6.93 5.92 11.02
N SER A 129 -7.54 7.10 11.19
CA SER A 129 -8.74 7.48 10.42
C SER A 129 -8.53 7.53 8.90
N LYS A 130 -7.29 7.76 8.44
CA LYS A 130 -6.98 7.75 7.00
C LYS A 130 -7.15 6.37 6.38
N VAL A 131 -6.96 5.29 7.15
CA VAL A 131 -7.19 3.91 6.70
C VAL A 131 -8.67 3.73 6.36
N GLY A 132 -9.59 4.19 7.21
CA GLY A 132 -11.04 4.08 6.96
C GLY A 132 -11.57 4.86 5.75
N ASP A 133 -10.75 5.76 5.19
CA ASP A 133 -11.10 6.46 3.97
C ASP A 133 -10.71 5.73 2.68
N MET A 134 -9.86 4.71 2.77
CA MET A 134 -9.38 3.93 1.64
C MET A 134 -10.44 2.99 1.10
N ILE A 135 -10.30 2.66 -0.19
CA ILE A 135 -11.26 1.85 -0.92
C ILE A 135 -10.58 0.57 -1.41
N ILE A 136 -11.11 -0.58 -1.02
CA ILE A 136 -10.74 -1.89 -1.57
C ILE A 136 -11.74 -2.25 -2.66
N ASP A 137 -11.27 -2.52 -3.87
CA ASP A 137 -12.11 -2.94 -4.99
C ASP A 137 -11.80 -4.40 -5.34
N ASN A 138 -12.80 -5.29 -5.25
CA ASN A 138 -12.65 -6.70 -5.63
C ASN A 138 -12.57 -6.90 -7.14
N LYS A 139 -12.94 -5.87 -7.93
CA LYS A 139 -12.84 -5.92 -9.38
C LYS A 139 -11.54 -5.25 -9.81
N GLU A 140 -10.76 -5.95 -10.61
CA GLU A 140 -9.54 -5.42 -11.22
C GLU A 140 -9.80 -4.10 -11.97
N PHE A 141 -8.91 -3.12 -11.79
CA PHE A 141 -8.99 -1.76 -12.32
C PHE A 141 -7.61 -1.21 -12.73
N GLY A 142 -7.58 -0.01 -13.33
CA GLY A 142 -6.31 0.66 -13.64
C GLY A 142 -5.46 -0.01 -14.72
N GLY A 143 -6.07 -0.70 -15.68
CA GLY A 143 -5.35 -1.38 -16.77
C GLY A 143 -4.44 -0.45 -17.59
N SER A 144 -4.76 0.84 -17.70
CA SER A 144 -3.90 1.86 -18.32
C SER A 144 -2.61 2.15 -17.55
N THR A 145 -2.53 1.78 -16.27
CA THR A 145 -1.33 1.92 -15.43
C THR A 145 -0.36 0.74 -15.58
N GLY A 146 -0.77 -0.33 -16.27
CA GLY A 146 0.00 -1.57 -16.42
C GLY A 146 -0.10 -2.52 -15.21
N ASN A 147 -0.79 -2.12 -14.15
CA ASN A 147 -1.06 -2.99 -13.01
C ASN A 147 -2.15 -4.02 -13.34
N SER A 148 -1.89 -5.27 -12.98
CA SER A 148 -2.82 -6.38 -13.21
C SER A 148 -2.45 -7.58 -12.34
N CYS A 149 -3.45 -8.34 -11.88
CA CYS A 149 -3.23 -9.64 -11.25
C CYS A 149 -2.75 -10.72 -12.21
N ASN A 150 -2.81 -10.45 -13.52
CA ASN A 150 -2.23 -11.34 -14.53
C ASN A 150 -0.72 -11.15 -14.68
N ASN A 151 -0.15 -10.09 -14.10
CA ASN A 151 1.30 -9.94 -14.00
C ASN A 151 1.82 -10.97 -13.00
N GLU A 152 2.85 -11.73 -13.40
CA GLU A 152 3.39 -12.82 -12.59
C GLU A 152 3.87 -12.28 -11.23
N GLY A 153 3.37 -12.89 -10.15
CA GLY A 153 3.76 -12.55 -8.77
C GLY A 153 3.07 -11.33 -8.15
N THR A 154 2.20 -10.62 -8.87
CA THR A 154 1.49 -9.45 -8.31
C THR A 154 0.52 -9.87 -7.19
N LEU A 155 0.82 -9.44 -5.97
CA LEU A 155 -0.01 -9.71 -4.78
C LEU A 155 -1.18 -8.73 -4.68
N ALA A 156 -0.92 -7.46 -4.96
CA ALA A 156 -1.89 -6.38 -4.91
C ALA A 156 -1.35 -5.18 -5.69
N TYR A 157 -2.16 -4.13 -5.81
CA TYR A 157 -1.72 -2.83 -6.31
C TYR A 157 -2.65 -1.71 -5.81
N THR A 158 -2.09 -0.51 -5.72
CA THR A 158 -2.78 0.72 -5.34
C THR A 158 -2.59 1.79 -6.39
N VAL A 159 -3.67 2.21 -7.05
CA VAL A 159 -3.62 3.27 -8.08
C VAL A 159 -4.90 4.09 -8.14
N VAL A 160 -4.81 5.25 -8.77
CA VAL A 160 -5.98 6.01 -9.24
C VAL A 160 -6.56 5.30 -10.47
N ASP A 161 -7.84 4.90 -10.40
CA ASP A 161 -8.56 4.24 -11.49
C ASP A 161 -8.95 5.23 -12.59
N GLN A 162 -7.97 5.60 -13.43
CA GLN A 162 -8.15 6.51 -14.57
C GLN A 162 -9.08 5.93 -15.65
N ASP A 163 -9.26 4.61 -15.67
CA ASP A 163 -10.12 3.92 -16.63
C ASP A 163 -11.58 3.85 -16.17
N GLY A 164 -11.83 4.14 -14.89
CA GLY A 164 -13.12 3.95 -14.23
C GLY A 164 -13.62 5.20 -13.53
N ASP A 165 -13.55 5.19 -12.21
CA ASP A 165 -14.23 6.16 -11.35
C ASP A 165 -13.36 7.31 -10.85
N GLU A 166 -12.11 7.39 -11.33
CA GLU A 166 -11.10 8.39 -10.95
C GLU A 166 -10.77 8.41 -9.45
N ARG A 167 -11.09 7.32 -8.73
CA ARG A 167 -10.74 7.17 -7.31
C ARG A 167 -9.44 6.40 -7.17
N GLU A 168 -8.65 6.80 -6.17
CA GLU A 168 -7.57 5.99 -5.63
C GLU A 168 -8.18 4.78 -4.92
N LYS A 169 -7.70 3.59 -5.23
CA LYS A 169 -8.23 2.32 -4.74
C LYS A 169 -7.10 1.31 -4.61
N ILE A 170 -7.35 0.28 -3.81
CA ILE A 170 -6.49 -0.89 -3.63
C ILE A 170 -7.20 -2.11 -4.21
N HIS A 171 -6.46 -2.97 -4.91
CA HIS A 171 -6.91 -4.28 -5.33
C HIS A 171 -5.97 -5.35 -4.79
N PHE A 172 -6.51 -6.37 -4.12
CA PHE A 172 -5.75 -7.56 -3.73
C PHE A 172 -6.02 -8.69 -4.72
N CYS A 173 -4.96 -9.30 -5.25
CA CYS A 173 -5.03 -10.45 -6.13
C CYS A 173 -5.27 -11.74 -5.35
N ASP A 174 -5.75 -12.78 -6.03
CA ASP A 174 -6.08 -14.07 -5.40
C ASP A 174 -4.94 -14.66 -4.57
N ILE A 175 -3.71 -14.56 -5.08
CA ILE A 175 -2.51 -15.09 -4.41
C ILE A 175 -2.17 -14.37 -3.09
N ALA A 176 -2.66 -13.15 -2.86
CA ALA A 176 -2.51 -12.49 -1.56
C ALA A 176 -3.42 -13.13 -0.50
N TYR A 177 -4.66 -13.46 -0.88
CA TYR A 177 -5.65 -14.10 0.01
C TYR A 177 -5.26 -15.53 0.44
N GLU A 178 -4.33 -16.17 -0.27
CA GLU A 178 -3.78 -17.48 0.10
C GLU A 178 -2.75 -17.43 1.25
N LYS A 179 -2.31 -16.23 1.65
CA LYS A 179 -1.32 -16.04 2.72
C LYS A 179 -1.96 -16.21 4.10
N LYS A 180 -1.11 -16.52 5.08
CA LYS A 180 -1.47 -16.39 6.49
C LYS A 180 -1.83 -14.93 6.78
N VAL A 181 -2.89 -14.71 7.55
CA VAL A 181 -3.41 -13.36 7.78
C VAL A 181 -2.53 -12.61 8.77
N HIS A 182 -2.26 -13.22 9.93
CA HIS A 182 -1.67 -12.54 11.06
C HIS A 182 -0.19 -12.87 11.22
N ALA A 183 0.57 -11.91 11.73
CA ALA A 183 1.94 -12.14 12.19
C ALA A 183 1.95 -13.32 13.19
N ALA A 184 0.95 -13.41 14.06
CA ALA A 184 0.80 -14.47 15.07
C ALA A 184 0.78 -15.89 14.49
N ASP A 185 0.41 -16.06 13.23
CA ASP A 185 0.35 -17.37 12.56
C ASP A 185 1.73 -17.85 12.07
N ILE A 186 2.77 -17.02 12.18
CA ILE A 186 4.14 -17.36 11.80
C ILE A 186 4.82 -18.19 12.89
N ASP A 187 5.31 -19.37 12.50
CA ASP A 187 6.08 -20.26 13.36
C ASP A 187 7.53 -19.76 13.47
N CYS A 188 7.88 -19.25 14.65
CA CYS A 188 9.21 -18.74 14.97
C CYS A 188 10.33 -19.76 14.73
N GLY A 189 10.06 -21.06 14.85
CA GLY A 189 11.05 -22.13 14.63
C GLY A 189 11.37 -22.38 13.16
N SER A 190 10.54 -21.88 12.24
CA SER A 190 10.69 -22.08 10.80
C SER A 190 11.46 -20.97 10.08
N LEU A 191 11.67 -19.85 10.79
CA LEU A 191 12.27 -18.64 10.24
C LEU A 191 13.77 -18.81 9.96
N ASP A 192 14.26 -18.05 8.98
CA ASP A 192 15.68 -17.96 8.69
C ASP A 192 16.41 -17.15 9.79
N LYS A 193 17.74 -17.06 9.68
CA LYS A 193 18.55 -16.26 10.61
C LYS A 193 18.47 -14.76 10.34
N TYR A 194 17.77 -14.36 9.28
CA TYR A 194 17.56 -13.01 8.78
C TYR A 194 16.07 -12.86 8.39
N PRO A 195 15.51 -11.63 8.31
CA PRO A 195 14.12 -11.43 7.88
C PRO A 195 13.97 -11.82 6.39
N SER A 196 13.17 -12.84 6.11
CA SER A 196 12.99 -13.43 4.76
C SER A 196 11.52 -13.55 4.38
N THR A 197 11.20 -13.94 3.15
CA THR A 197 9.81 -14.17 2.73
C THR A 197 9.09 -15.29 3.50
N LYS A 198 9.77 -16.04 4.39
CA LYS A 198 9.12 -16.99 5.31
C LYS A 198 8.24 -16.34 6.37
N MET A 199 8.45 -15.06 6.68
CA MET A 199 7.56 -14.32 7.56
C MET A 199 6.32 -13.78 6.85
N ASP A 200 6.20 -13.95 5.53
CA ASP A 200 5.24 -13.21 4.74
C ASP A 200 3.76 -13.49 5.11
N THR A 201 2.98 -12.41 5.24
CA THR A 201 1.59 -12.42 5.67
C THR A 201 0.73 -11.52 4.78
N PHE A 202 -0.58 -11.76 4.77
CA PHE A 202 -1.53 -10.82 4.18
C PHE A 202 -1.45 -9.45 4.86
N SER A 203 -1.27 -9.39 6.18
CA SER A 203 -1.15 -8.12 6.90
C SER A 203 0.02 -7.26 6.41
N ARG A 204 1.14 -7.87 6.02
CA ARG A 204 2.26 -7.16 5.40
C ARG A 204 1.90 -6.65 4.00
N VAL A 205 1.16 -7.42 3.18
CA VAL A 205 0.61 -6.92 1.89
C VAL A 205 -0.31 -5.73 2.13
N ALA A 206 -1.23 -5.85 3.07
CA ALA A 206 -2.15 -4.79 3.44
C ALA A 206 -1.42 -3.51 3.85
N LEU A 207 -0.37 -3.62 4.67
CA LEU A 207 0.45 -2.47 5.06
C LEU A 207 1.17 -1.86 3.85
N HIS A 208 1.81 -2.67 3.01
CA HIS A 208 2.48 -2.23 1.79
C HIS A 208 1.53 -1.39 0.92
N GLU A 209 0.34 -1.90 0.60
CA GLU A 209 -0.64 -1.17 -0.22
C GLU A 209 -1.20 0.09 0.47
N THR A 210 -1.39 0.02 1.79
CA THR A 210 -1.82 1.19 2.58
C THR A 210 -0.79 2.32 2.46
N LEU A 211 0.50 2.02 2.43
CA LEU A 211 1.57 3.01 2.32
C LEU A 211 1.57 3.76 0.98
N HIS A 212 1.17 3.09 -0.11
CA HIS A 212 1.04 3.73 -1.43
C HIS A 212 -0.06 4.78 -1.50
N TYR A 213 -1.08 4.66 -0.65
CA TYR A 213 -2.21 5.57 -0.69
C TYR A 213 -1.74 7.00 -0.43
N SER A 214 -2.12 7.93 -1.31
CA SER A 214 -1.63 9.31 -1.37
C SER A 214 -1.86 10.13 -0.09
N THR A 215 -2.71 9.65 0.80
CA THR A 215 -3.01 10.28 2.08
C THR A 215 -2.03 9.90 3.20
N ILE A 216 -1.22 8.85 3.04
CA ILE A 216 -0.31 8.33 4.08
C ILE A 216 1.04 9.02 4.07
N GLY A 217 1.76 8.94 2.94
CA GLY A 217 3.09 9.51 2.80
C GLY A 217 3.14 11.04 3.03
N PRO A 218 4.33 11.61 3.28
CA PRO A 218 4.47 13.03 3.49
C PRO A 218 3.98 13.82 2.27
N LYS A 219 3.13 14.83 2.48
CA LYS A 219 2.76 15.78 1.42
C LYS A 219 3.96 16.65 1.08
N SER A 220 4.84 16.19 0.19
CA SER A 220 5.96 17.02 -0.25
C SER A 220 5.53 17.94 -1.41
N THR A 221 6.17 19.12 -1.49
CA THR A 221 5.98 20.05 -2.62
C THR A 221 6.52 19.49 -3.94
N LEU A 222 7.29 18.41 -3.88
CA LEU A 222 7.83 17.66 -5.01
C LEU A 222 6.94 16.49 -5.43
N GLY A 223 5.84 16.24 -4.70
CA GLY A 223 4.94 15.12 -4.97
C GLY A 223 5.54 13.76 -4.59
N GLU A 224 6.47 13.72 -3.64
CA GLU A 224 7.04 12.47 -3.15
C GLU A 224 5.93 11.63 -2.50
N GLN A 225 5.80 10.40 -2.98
CA GLN A 225 4.90 9.38 -2.47
C GLN A 225 5.74 8.17 -2.09
N ILE A 226 5.24 7.37 -1.18
CA ILE A 226 5.82 6.05 -0.92
C ILE A 226 5.38 5.17 -2.10
N VAL A 227 6.34 4.68 -2.87
CA VAL A 227 6.13 3.94 -4.12
C VAL A 227 7.00 2.69 -4.12
N ASP A 228 6.89 1.88 -5.17
CA ASP A 228 7.82 0.76 -5.39
C ASP A 228 9.11 1.28 -6.01
N GLN A 229 10.16 1.33 -5.21
CA GLN A 229 11.47 1.78 -5.69
C GLN A 229 12.16 0.69 -6.49
N LEU A 230 13.03 1.13 -7.41
CA LEU A 230 13.88 0.23 -8.17
C LEU A 230 15.28 0.17 -7.54
N ASN A 231 15.87 -1.02 -7.48
CA ASN A 231 17.30 -1.19 -7.26
C ASN A 231 18.11 -0.75 -8.50
N GLU A 232 19.44 -0.72 -8.38
CA GLU A 232 20.37 -0.39 -9.49
C GLU A 232 20.26 -1.31 -10.72
N ASP A 233 19.64 -2.49 -10.60
CA ASP A 233 19.39 -3.42 -11.70
C ASP A 233 18.08 -3.13 -12.46
N ASP A 234 17.46 -1.98 -12.20
CA ASP A 234 16.15 -1.55 -12.72
C ASP A 234 15.00 -2.52 -12.37
N LYS A 235 15.17 -3.37 -11.35
CA LYS A 235 14.11 -4.25 -10.83
C LYS A 235 13.47 -3.64 -9.58
N PRO A 236 12.17 -3.88 -9.36
CA PRO A 236 11.50 -3.47 -8.13
C PRO A 236 12.20 -4.03 -6.90
N ALA A 237 12.30 -3.21 -5.86
CA ALA A 237 12.90 -3.58 -4.59
C ALA A 237 11.93 -4.38 -3.70
N TYR A 238 11.32 -5.41 -4.30
CA TYR A 238 10.41 -6.34 -3.64
C TYR A 238 11.17 -7.40 -2.86
N ASP A 239 10.57 -7.83 -1.75
CA ASP A 239 11.11 -8.79 -0.79
C ASP A 239 12.19 -8.19 0.13
N PRO A 240 12.42 -8.80 1.32
CA PRO A 240 13.31 -8.23 2.34
C PRO A 240 14.74 -8.01 1.83
N GLU A 241 15.27 -8.90 0.99
CA GLU A 241 16.62 -8.79 0.44
C GLU A 241 16.80 -7.54 -0.42
N ARG A 242 15.85 -7.22 -1.28
CA ARG A 242 15.95 -6.06 -2.19
C ARG A 242 15.62 -4.75 -1.48
N ALA A 243 14.64 -4.78 -0.57
CA ALA A 243 14.35 -3.66 0.32
C ALA A 243 15.57 -3.31 1.20
N HIS A 244 16.22 -4.31 1.80
CA HIS A 244 17.49 -4.14 2.49
C HIS A 244 18.58 -3.60 1.55
N GLY A 245 18.62 -4.09 0.32
CA GLY A 245 19.52 -3.61 -0.74
C GLY A 245 19.51 -2.10 -0.89
N LEU A 246 18.34 -1.46 -0.93
CA LEU A 246 18.21 0.01 -1.03
C LEU A 246 18.84 0.78 0.15
N ASN A 247 19.01 0.14 1.30
CA ASN A 247 19.63 0.72 2.47
C ASN A 247 21.12 0.35 2.62
N ASP A 248 21.58 -0.74 2.00
CA ASP A 248 22.97 -1.17 2.06
C ASP A 248 23.79 -0.54 0.92
N PRO A 249 24.61 0.49 1.18
CA PRO A 249 25.41 1.16 0.13
C PRO A 249 26.43 0.24 -0.55
N LYS A 250 26.68 -0.96 -0.02
CA LYS A 250 27.52 -1.98 -0.67
C LYS A 250 26.77 -2.81 -1.71
N GLN A 251 25.44 -2.82 -1.65
CA GLN A 251 24.58 -3.50 -2.60
C GLN A 251 23.98 -2.50 -3.60
N ASP A 252 23.53 -1.36 -3.11
CA ASP A 252 22.88 -0.32 -3.89
C ASP A 252 23.21 1.07 -3.32
N ASN A 253 23.80 1.97 -4.11
CA ASN A 253 24.24 3.28 -3.63
C ASN A 253 23.24 4.38 -4.00
N GLN A 254 21.97 4.19 -3.63
CA GLN A 254 20.86 5.10 -3.90
C GLN A 254 20.27 5.69 -2.60
N PRO A 255 20.95 6.67 -1.97
CA PRO A 255 20.53 7.24 -0.69
C PRO A 255 19.12 7.85 -0.78
N GLY A 256 18.36 7.69 0.31
CA GLY A 256 16.98 8.18 0.43
C GLY A 256 15.92 7.33 -0.28
N LYS A 257 16.28 6.30 -1.06
CA LYS A 257 15.27 5.43 -1.70
C LYS A 257 14.52 4.54 -0.70
N SER A 258 15.18 4.08 0.36
CA SER A 258 14.53 3.30 1.42
C SER A 258 13.38 4.09 2.08
N GLU A 259 13.56 5.40 2.30
CA GLU A 259 12.54 6.31 2.89
C GLU A 259 11.24 6.41 2.09
N ILE A 260 11.29 6.13 0.79
CA ILE A 260 10.15 6.25 -0.13
C ILE A 260 9.78 4.92 -0.79
N ASN A 261 10.26 3.79 -0.25
CA ASN A 261 9.91 2.45 -0.72
C ASN A 261 8.90 1.77 0.21
N ALA A 262 7.73 1.36 -0.28
CA ALA A 262 6.69 0.74 0.55
C ALA A 262 7.17 -0.55 1.25
N ASP A 263 7.97 -1.36 0.55
CA ASP A 263 8.47 -2.62 1.09
C ASP A 263 9.45 -2.43 2.25
N ASN A 264 10.23 -1.34 2.30
CA ASN A 264 11.10 -1.05 3.45
C ASN A 264 10.28 -0.85 4.73
N TYR A 265 9.16 -0.13 4.65
CA TYR A 265 8.25 0.05 5.79
C TYR A 265 7.54 -1.26 6.17
N ALA A 266 7.00 -1.96 5.17
CA ALA A 266 6.19 -3.15 5.41
C ALA A 266 7.02 -4.29 6.01
N TRP A 267 8.23 -4.55 5.48
CA TRP A 267 9.11 -5.60 5.99
C TRP A 267 9.71 -5.25 7.34
N MET A 268 10.12 -4.00 7.57
CA MET A 268 10.60 -3.55 8.89
C MET A 268 9.51 -3.71 9.96
N SER A 269 8.28 -3.33 9.63
CA SER A 269 7.14 -3.42 10.57
C SER A 269 6.78 -4.86 10.89
N LEU A 270 6.80 -5.75 9.89
CA LEU A 270 6.57 -7.18 10.07
C LEU A 270 7.70 -7.85 10.85
N ASP A 271 8.97 -7.50 10.56
CA ASP A 271 10.12 -7.95 11.35
C ASP A 271 9.94 -7.52 12.80
N ALA A 272 9.60 -6.25 13.07
CA ALA A 272 9.50 -5.74 14.42
C ALA A 272 8.52 -6.52 15.29
N ILE A 273 7.30 -6.77 14.79
CA ILE A 273 6.28 -7.53 15.53
C ILE A 273 6.66 -9.01 15.67
N ILE A 274 7.28 -9.62 14.65
CA ILE A 274 7.69 -11.03 14.70
C ILE A 274 8.87 -11.21 15.65
N SER A 275 9.88 -10.37 15.55
CA SER A 275 11.04 -10.34 16.43
C SER A 275 10.60 -10.17 17.89
N SER A 276 9.69 -9.23 18.18
CA SER A 276 9.12 -9.09 19.52
C SER A 276 8.38 -10.33 20.00
N ARG A 277 7.60 -11.00 19.16
CA ARG A 277 6.87 -12.22 19.58
C ARG A 277 7.81 -13.39 19.77
N CYS A 278 8.74 -13.59 18.84
CA CYS A 278 9.61 -14.76 18.82
C CYS A 278 10.71 -14.68 19.89
N ILE A 279 11.07 -13.48 20.35
CA ILE A 279 12.04 -13.33 21.45
C ILE A 279 11.53 -13.97 22.75
N GLU A 280 10.23 -13.81 23.05
CA GLU A 280 9.58 -14.36 24.24
C GLU A 280 9.65 -15.90 24.29
N THR A 281 9.92 -16.53 23.15
CA THR A 281 10.02 -17.98 23.01
C THR A 281 11.46 -18.51 22.97
N THR A 282 12.47 -17.62 22.94
CA THR A 282 13.87 -18.00 22.66
C THR A 282 14.90 -17.48 23.67
N ASP A 283 14.48 -16.88 24.79
CA ASP A 283 15.34 -16.35 25.88
C ASP A 283 16.44 -15.38 25.41
N ARG A 284 16.26 -14.69 24.26
CA ARG A 284 17.23 -13.69 23.80
C ARG A 284 16.80 -12.31 24.29
N GLU A 285 17.76 -11.43 24.51
CA GLU A 285 17.53 -10.01 24.79
C GLU A 285 18.62 -9.23 24.07
N PRO A 286 18.31 -8.10 23.39
CA PRO A 286 17.00 -7.46 23.18
C PRO A 286 16.19 -8.03 22.00
N TRP A 287 14.87 -7.74 21.96
CA TRP A 287 13.91 -8.23 20.94
C TRP A 287 14.36 -7.97 19.49
N HIS A 288 14.89 -6.77 19.22
CA HIS A 288 15.30 -6.35 17.88
C HIS A 288 16.57 -7.09 17.40
N LYS A 289 17.13 -8.02 18.18
CA LYS A 289 18.23 -8.92 17.80
C LYS A 289 17.78 -10.37 17.63
N PHE A 290 16.46 -10.60 17.47
CA PHE A 290 15.94 -11.92 17.14
C PHE A 290 16.58 -12.47 15.87
N PHE A 291 16.58 -11.72 14.77
CA PHE A 291 17.40 -12.06 13.61
C PHE A 291 18.87 -11.72 13.87
N THR A 292 19.76 -12.66 13.52
CA THR A 292 21.20 -12.61 13.84
C THR A 292 22.08 -12.31 12.63
N ALA A 293 21.48 -12.26 11.44
CA ALA A 293 22.16 -11.99 10.19
C ALA A 293 21.36 -10.96 9.38
N SER A 294 22.05 -10.19 8.55
CA SER A 294 21.44 -9.35 7.53
C SER A 294 20.88 -10.22 6.39
N PRO A 295 19.86 -9.73 5.66
CA PRO A 295 19.46 -10.35 4.40
C PRO A 295 20.65 -10.52 3.46
N PRO A 296 20.72 -11.65 2.71
CA PRO A 296 21.78 -11.85 1.73
C PRO A 296 21.68 -10.82 0.61
N LYS A 297 22.75 -10.73 -0.19
CA LYS A 297 22.74 -9.89 -1.38
C LYS A 297 21.61 -10.31 -2.32
N TYR A 298 20.79 -9.35 -2.75
CA TYR A 298 19.74 -9.62 -3.72
C TYR A 298 20.30 -10.05 -5.09
N SER A 299 19.56 -10.94 -5.77
CA SER A 299 19.91 -11.52 -7.08
C SER A 299 18.99 -11.04 -8.20
#